data_AF-A0A8D0FNL6-F1
#
_entry.id   AF-A0A8D0FNL6-F1
#
_cell.length_a   1.000
_cell.length_b   1.000
_cell.length_c   1.000
_cell.angle_alpha   90.00
_cell.angle_beta   90.00
_cell.angle_gamma   90.00
#
_symmetry.space_group_name_H-M   'P 1'
#
loop_
_entity.id
_entity.type
_entity.pdbx_description
1 polymer ?
#
loop_
_entity_poly.entity_id
_entity_poly.type
_entity_poly.pdbx_seq_one_letter_code
_entity_poly.pdbx_strand_id
1 'polypeptide(L)'
;SSSRKKSAVVLQVQKILRERFCHHHAPEKLFGMDHQYRHLLELLKRTTVHGESNSALVIGPRGSGKTALLNWVLKELRKMKQVRENLLEVHLNGLLQTNDKVALKEITRQLQLENVIGDKVFVSINFIILFAYLPQKSLPRKLAL
;
A
#
# COMPACT_ATOMS: atom_id res chain seq x y z
N SER A 1 25.74 30.98 26.77
CA SER A 1 25.70 30.51 25.37
C SER A 1 25.47 29.00 25.23
N SER A 2 26.06 28.16 26.09
CA SER A 2 25.96 26.67 26.05
C SER A 2 24.53 26.11 26.17
N SER A 3 23.69 26.68 27.06
CA SER A 3 22.31 26.19 27.28
C SER A 3 21.38 26.36 26.06
N ARG A 4 21.49 27.46 25.31
CA ARG A 4 20.73 27.70 24.07
C ARG A 4 21.08 26.70 22.96
N LYS A 5 22.35 26.32 22.83
CA LYS A 5 22.79 25.32 21.83
C LYS A 5 22.21 23.93 22.13
N LYS A 6 22.16 23.53 23.41
CA LYS A 6 21.55 22.25 23.82
C LYS A 6 20.05 22.19 23.49
N SER A 7 19.32 23.27 23.75
CA SER A 7 17.89 23.37 23.44
C SER A 7 17.61 23.25 21.93
N ALA A 8 18.42 23.90 21.08
CA ALA A 8 18.28 23.81 19.63
C ALA A 8 18.47 22.38 19.09
N VAL A 9 19.45 21.63 19.62
CA VAL A 9 19.69 20.24 19.23
C VAL A 9 18.52 19.33 19.62
N VAL A 10 17.95 19.51 20.82
CA VAL A 10 16.79 18.72 21.26
C VAL A 10 15.58 18.96 20.35
N LEU A 11 15.31 20.22 19.98
CA LEU A 11 14.23 20.55 19.05
C LEU A 11 14.47 19.94 17.66
N GLN A 12 15.72 19.95 17.19
CA GLN A 12 16.08 19.33 15.91
C GLN A 12 15.88 17.81 15.93
N VAL A 13 16.30 17.13 16.99
CA VAL A 13 16.08 15.69 17.16
C VAL A 13 14.59 15.39 17.25
N GLN A 14 13.83 16.14 18.04
CA GLN A 14 12.38 15.98 18.15
C GLN A 14 11.68 16.15 16.79
N LYS A 15 12.10 17.13 15.99
CA LYS A 15 11.59 17.33 14.63
C LYS A 15 11.85 16.10 13.77
N ILE A 16 13.08 15.61 13.70
CA ILE A 16 13.45 14.43 12.89
C ILE A 16 12.68 13.18 13.34
N LEU A 17 12.54 12.96 14.65
CA LEU A 17 11.80 11.81 15.17
C LEU A 17 10.30 11.90 14.84
N ARG A 18 9.68 13.08 15.02
CA ARG A 18 8.28 13.29 14.63
C ARG A 18 8.09 13.07 13.14
N GLU A 19 9.02 13.53 12.32
CA GLU A 19 8.97 13.32 10.89
C GLU A 19 9.01 11.82 10.54
N ARG A 20 9.88 11.04 11.21
CA ARG A 20 10.00 9.59 10.98
C ARG A 20 8.82 8.77 11.49
N PHE A 21 8.20 9.15 12.61
CA PHE A 21 7.13 8.38 13.24
C PHE A 21 5.72 8.81 12.81
N CYS A 22 5.50 10.10 12.55
CA CYS A 22 4.16 10.65 12.35
C CYS A 22 3.79 10.88 10.88
N HIS A 23 4.76 10.94 9.96
CA HIS A 23 4.44 11.08 8.54
C HIS A 23 3.97 9.77 7.92
N HIS A 24 3.00 9.89 7.02
CA HIS A 24 2.51 8.81 6.17
C HIS A 24 3.49 8.51 5.03
N HIS A 25 4.80 8.51 5.32
CA HIS A 25 5.81 8.17 4.35
C HIS A 25 6.12 6.67 4.48
N ALA A 26 6.22 5.97 3.34
CA ALA A 26 6.64 4.58 3.37
C ALA A 26 8.04 4.50 4.02
N PRO A 27 8.24 3.64 5.04
CA PRO A 27 9.54 3.51 5.67
C PRO A 27 10.60 3.14 4.62
N GLU A 28 11.79 3.73 4.71
CA GLU A 28 12.88 3.45 3.76
C GLU A 28 13.29 1.97 3.79
N LYS A 29 13.14 1.34 4.96
CA LYS A 29 13.46 -0.06 5.20
C LYS A 29 12.37 -0.71 6.05
N LEU A 30 11.85 -1.84 5.58
CA LEU A 30 11.03 -2.75 6.38
C LEU A 30 11.95 -3.72 7.10
N PHE A 31 11.76 -3.90 8.40
CA PHE A 31 12.57 -4.81 9.21
C PHE A 31 11.79 -6.09 9.47
N GLY A 32 12.44 -7.25 9.31
CA GLY A 32 11.85 -8.56 9.64
C GLY A 32 10.75 -9.02 8.68
N MET A 33 10.64 -8.43 7.49
CA MET A 33 9.64 -8.78 6.47
C MET A 33 10.26 -9.18 5.13
N ASP A 34 11.55 -9.54 5.12
CA ASP A 34 12.32 -9.77 3.90
C ASP A 34 11.74 -10.91 3.05
N HIS A 35 11.27 -11.98 3.67
CA HIS A 35 10.66 -13.11 2.97
C HIS A 35 9.33 -12.72 2.30
N GLN A 36 8.43 -12.07 3.05
CA GLN A 36 7.13 -11.62 2.57
C GLN A 36 7.29 -10.57 1.46
N TYR A 37 8.29 -9.69 1.61
CA TYR A 37 8.65 -8.72 0.59
C TYR A 37 9.08 -9.40 -0.70
N ARG A 38 10.04 -10.32 -0.65
CA ARG A 38 10.55 -11.01 -1.84
C ARG A 38 9.43 -11.75 -2.57
N HIS A 39 8.60 -12.47 -1.82
CA HIS A 39 7.47 -13.21 -2.38
C HIS A 39 6.44 -12.29 -3.06
N LEU A 40 6.03 -11.20 -2.39
CA LEU A 40 5.08 -10.25 -2.96
C LEU A 40 5.67 -9.51 -4.17
N LEU A 41 6.95 -9.12 -4.10
CA LEU A 41 7.65 -8.49 -5.21
C LEU A 41 7.69 -9.40 -6.44
N GLU A 42 8.03 -10.68 -6.26
CA GLU A 42 8.10 -11.63 -7.35
C GLU A 42 6.73 -11.84 -8.00
N LEU A 43 5.68 -12.03 -7.20
CA LEU A 43 4.31 -12.20 -7.69
C LEU A 43 3.86 -10.98 -8.52
N LEU A 44 4.05 -9.77 -7.99
CA LEU A 44 3.68 -8.54 -8.72
C LEU A 44 4.57 -8.29 -9.94
N LYS A 45 5.85 -8.68 -9.88
CA LYS A 45 6.76 -8.59 -11.03
C LYS A 45 6.31 -9.50 -12.16
N ARG A 46 5.88 -10.73 -11.87
CA ARG A 46 5.35 -11.64 -12.90
C ARG A 46 4.08 -11.09 -13.53
N THR A 47 3.20 -10.50 -12.73
CA THR A 47 1.98 -9.85 -13.24
C THR A 47 2.26 -8.64 -14.13
N THR A 48 3.23 -7.80 -13.75
CA THR A 48 3.54 -6.56 -14.47
C THR A 48 4.47 -6.76 -15.67
N VAL A 49 5.35 -7.76 -15.65
CA VAL A 49 6.35 -8.00 -16.70
C VAL A 49 5.92 -9.11 -17.65
N HIS A 50 5.35 -10.20 -17.14
CA HIS A 50 4.94 -11.35 -17.96
C HIS A 50 3.44 -11.37 -18.27
N GLY A 51 2.67 -10.43 -17.71
CA GLY A 51 1.22 -10.36 -17.92
C GLY A 51 0.43 -11.47 -17.22
N GLU A 52 1.04 -12.16 -16.25
CA GLU A 52 0.38 -13.23 -15.49
C GLU A 52 -0.72 -12.69 -14.57
N SER A 53 -1.91 -13.28 -14.62
CA SER A 53 -2.99 -12.95 -13.70
C SER A 53 -2.79 -13.68 -12.37
N ASN A 54 -2.35 -12.97 -11.34
CA ASN A 54 -2.14 -13.50 -10.00
C ASN A 54 -2.99 -12.76 -8.96
N SER A 55 -3.45 -13.50 -7.95
CA SER A 55 -4.19 -12.96 -6.80
C SER A 55 -3.43 -13.26 -5.51
N ALA A 56 -3.43 -12.31 -4.56
CA ALA A 56 -2.78 -12.47 -3.27
C ALA A 56 -3.61 -11.87 -2.14
N LEU A 57 -3.69 -12.58 -1.02
CA LEU A 57 -4.37 -12.13 0.19
C LEU A 57 -3.36 -11.95 1.33
N VAL A 58 -3.20 -10.71 1.81
CA VAL A 58 -2.24 -10.38 2.88
C VAL A 58 -2.97 -10.25 4.22
N ILE A 59 -2.72 -11.20 5.11
CA ILE A 59 -3.41 -11.31 6.42
C ILE A 59 -2.41 -11.03 7.55
N GLY A 60 -2.89 -10.37 8.62
CA GLY A 60 -2.11 -10.12 9.82
C GLY A 60 -2.81 -9.13 10.77
N PRO A 61 -2.36 -8.98 12.02
CA PRO A 61 -2.99 -8.09 13.00
C PRO A 61 -2.90 -6.61 12.60
N ARG A 62 -3.77 -5.75 13.15
CA ARG A 62 -3.73 -4.30 12.89
C ARG A 62 -2.37 -3.73 13.34
N GLY A 63 -1.77 -2.87 12.51
CA GLY A 63 -0.46 -2.29 12.79
C GLY A 63 0.74 -3.15 12.37
N SER A 64 0.54 -4.36 11.84
CA SER A 64 1.63 -5.25 11.40
C SER A 64 2.37 -4.83 10.12
N GLY A 65 2.16 -3.59 9.63
CA GLY A 65 2.86 -3.08 8.45
C GLY A 65 2.38 -3.62 7.09
N LYS A 66 1.21 -4.26 6.97
CA LYS A 66 0.71 -4.80 5.68
C LYS A 66 0.68 -3.78 4.54
N THR A 67 0.04 -2.64 4.77
CA THR A 67 -0.03 -1.56 3.79
C THR A 67 1.35 -0.97 3.50
N ALA A 68 2.22 -0.90 4.51
CA ALA A 68 3.60 -0.45 4.33
C ALA A 68 4.40 -1.42 3.46
N LEU A 69 4.22 -2.74 3.63
CA LEU A 69 4.82 -3.78 2.79
C LEU A 69 4.41 -3.62 1.33
N LEU A 70 3.10 -3.52 1.07
CA LEU A 70 2.59 -3.33 -0.29
C LEU A 70 3.15 -2.05 -0.91
N ASN A 71 3.07 -0.93 -0.20
CA ASN A 71 3.56 0.36 -0.69
C ASN A 71 5.06 0.33 -1.00
N TRP A 72 5.84 -0.41 -0.21
CA TRP A 72 7.27 -0.58 -0.46
C TRP A 72 7.52 -1.43 -1.71
N VAL A 73 6.82 -2.55 -1.89
CA VAL A 73 6.91 -3.36 -3.12
C VAL A 73 6.51 -2.54 -4.36
N LEU A 74 5.39 -1.81 -4.30
CA LEU A 74 4.93 -0.95 -5.40
C LEU A 74 5.96 0.14 -5.72
N LYS A 75 6.55 0.76 -4.69
CA LYS A 75 7.63 1.74 -4.86
C LYS A 75 8.82 1.15 -5.61
N GLU A 76 9.22 -0.08 -5.30
CA GLU A 76 10.32 -0.76 -6.01
C GLU A 76 9.95 -1.12 -7.45
N LEU A 77 8.72 -1.58 -7.71
CA LEU A 77 8.25 -1.88 -9.06
C LEU A 77 8.21 -0.62 -9.95
N ARG A 78 7.78 0.52 -9.40
CA ARG A 78 7.74 1.81 -10.12
C ARG A 78 9.12 2.31 -10.54
N LYS A 79 10.22 1.81 -9.96
CA LYS A 79 11.58 2.11 -10.42
C LYS A 79 11.92 1.44 -11.75
N MET A 80 11.23 0.36 -12.11
CA MET A 80 11.44 -0.34 -13.38
C MET A 80 10.72 0.41 -14.50
N LYS A 81 11.46 0.90 -15.50
CA LYS A 81 10.89 1.69 -16.62
C LYS A 81 9.73 0.98 -17.33
N GLN A 82 9.90 -0.30 -17.65
CA GLN A 82 8.89 -1.14 -18.31
C GLN A 82 7.58 -1.27 -17.53
N VAL A 83 7.64 -1.19 -16.20
CA VAL A 83 6.46 -1.29 -15.32
C VAL A 83 5.81 0.08 -15.16
N ARG A 84 6.61 1.15 -15.07
CA ARG A 84 6.11 2.51 -14.84
C ARG A 84 5.13 2.99 -15.91
N GLU A 85 5.31 2.57 -17.15
CA GLU A 85 4.46 2.99 -18.27
C GLU A 85 3.16 2.18 -18.40
N ASN A 86 3.16 0.93 -17.89
CA ASN A 86 2.07 -0.02 -18.09
C ASN A 86 1.29 -0.36 -16.80
N LEU A 87 1.78 0.04 -15.63
CA LEU A 87 1.15 -0.27 -14.36
C LEU A 87 0.01 0.72 -14.06
N LEU A 88 -1.21 0.19 -14.09
CA LEU A 88 -2.39 0.87 -13.56
C LEU A 88 -2.73 0.25 -12.21
N GLU A 89 -2.82 1.10 -11.17
CA GLU A 89 -3.16 0.67 -9.82
C GLU A 89 -4.57 1.12 -9.49
N VAL A 90 -5.40 0.18 -8.99
CA VAL A 90 -6.74 0.49 -8.47
C VAL A 90 -6.79 0.16 -6.99
N HIS A 91 -7.03 1.16 -6.16
CA HIS A 91 -7.07 1.06 -4.70
C HIS A 91 -8.52 1.15 -4.22
N LEU A 92 -9.04 0.04 -3.69
CA LEU A 92 -10.36 -0.01 -3.08
C LEU A 92 -10.25 -0.16 -1.56
N ASN A 93 -11.14 0.48 -0.83
CA ASN A 93 -11.27 0.40 0.62
C ASN A 93 -12.68 -0.09 0.98
N GLY A 94 -12.78 -1.29 1.55
CA GLY A 94 -14.07 -1.87 1.94
C GLY A 94 -14.88 -1.06 2.96
N LEU A 95 -14.27 -0.09 3.66
CA LEU A 95 -14.98 0.86 4.51
C LEU A 95 -15.67 1.99 3.73
N LEU A 96 -15.17 2.32 2.54
CA LEU A 96 -15.69 3.39 1.68
C LEU A 96 -16.59 2.82 0.58
N GLN A 97 -16.12 1.79 -0.11
CA GLN A 97 -16.85 1.10 -1.18
C GLN A 97 -17.66 -0.07 -0.59
N THR A 98 -18.80 0.24 0.03
CA THR A 98 -19.65 -0.73 0.76
C THR A 98 -20.61 -1.55 -0.11
N ASN A 99 -20.72 -1.23 -1.39
CA ASN A 99 -21.53 -1.96 -2.36
C ASN A 99 -20.88 -1.90 -3.75
N ASP A 100 -21.30 -2.82 -4.63
CA ASP A 100 -20.72 -2.99 -5.96
C ASP A 100 -20.85 -1.75 -6.83
N LYS A 101 -21.96 -1.00 -6.71
CA LYS A 101 -22.16 0.24 -7.49
C LYS A 101 -21.11 1.30 -7.15
N VAL A 102 -20.82 1.50 -5.87
CA VAL A 102 -19.80 2.45 -5.42
C VAL A 102 -18.40 1.94 -5.74
N ALA A 103 -18.15 0.62 -5.64
CA ALA A 103 -16.88 0.01 -6.01
C ALA A 103 -16.57 0.13 -7.51
N LEU A 104 -17.53 -0.20 -8.37
CA LEU A 104 -17.38 -0.08 -9.82
C LEU A 104 -17.19 1.37 -10.25
N LYS A 105 -17.92 2.31 -9.65
CA LYS A 105 -17.72 3.74 -9.90
C LYS A 105 -16.28 4.15 -9.57
N GLU A 106 -15.73 3.68 -8.46
CA GLU A 106 -14.37 3.99 -8.06
C GLU A 106 -13.31 3.34 -8.97
N ILE A 107 -13.54 2.10 -9.42
CA ILE A 107 -12.66 1.43 -10.39
C ILE A 107 -12.59 2.24 -11.69
N THR A 108 -13.75 2.59 -12.26
CA THR A 108 -13.83 3.36 -13.52
C THR A 108 -13.17 4.73 -13.38
N ARG A 109 -13.38 5.40 -12.22
CA ARG A 109 -12.76 6.68 -11.90
C ARG A 109 -11.24 6.61 -11.84
N GLN A 110 -10.67 5.59 -11.18
CA GLN A 110 -9.21 5.44 -11.05
C GLN A 110 -8.55 5.03 -12.38
N LEU A 111 -9.26 4.28 -13.23
CA LEU A 111 -8.77 3.90 -14.56
C LEU A 111 -8.98 4.99 -15.63
N GLN A 112 -9.59 6.14 -15.28
CA GLN A 112 -9.91 7.23 -16.21
C GLN A 112 -10.77 6.76 -17.42
N LEU A 113 -11.57 5.71 -17.20
CA LEU A 113 -12.43 5.11 -18.23
C LEU A 113 -13.76 5.85 -18.41
N GLU A 114 -14.03 6.87 -17.59
CA GLU A 114 -15.27 7.66 -17.62
C GLU A 114 -15.51 8.35 -18.98
N ASN A 115 -14.46 8.56 -19.78
CA ASN A 115 -14.51 9.20 -21.11
C ASN A 115 -14.34 8.24 -22.30
N VAL A 116 -14.17 6.93 -22.09
CA VAL A 116 -13.82 5.93 -23.14
C VAL A 116 -14.97 4.97 -23.46
N ILE A 117 -16.18 5.26 -22.98
CA ILE A 117 -17.37 4.39 -23.11
C ILE A 117 -17.86 4.26 -24.58
N GLY A 118 -17.24 4.94 -25.54
CA GLY A 118 -17.66 4.93 -26.95
C GLY A 118 -17.11 3.81 -27.83
N ASP A 119 -15.84 3.43 -27.70
CA ASP A 119 -15.21 2.41 -28.54
C ASP A 119 -13.76 2.23 -28.10
N LYS A 120 -13.42 1.10 -27.47
CA LYS A 120 -12.14 0.37 -27.58
C LYS A 120 -11.95 -0.65 -26.45
N VAL A 121 -11.89 -1.91 -26.88
CA VAL A 121 -11.10 -3.04 -26.37
C VAL A 121 -10.55 -2.87 -24.95
N PHE A 122 -11.17 -3.61 -24.02
CA PHE A 122 -10.55 -3.95 -22.73
C PHE A 122 -9.24 -4.70 -23.01
N VAL A 123 -8.11 -3.98 -23.00
CA VAL A 123 -6.80 -4.64 -22.90
C VAL A 123 -6.77 -5.24 -21.51
N SER A 124 -6.62 -6.56 -21.41
CA SER A 124 -6.65 -7.33 -20.16
C SER A 124 -5.99 -6.58 -19.00
N ILE A 125 -6.83 -6.01 -18.13
CA ILE A 125 -6.36 -5.30 -16.94
C ILE A 125 -6.06 -6.37 -15.92
N ASN A 126 -4.78 -6.66 -15.71
CA ASN A 126 -4.37 -7.52 -14.61
C ASN A 126 -4.64 -6.79 -13.29
N PHE A 127 -5.82 -7.00 -12.73
CA PHE A 127 -6.22 -6.42 -11.45
C PHE A 127 -5.44 -7.10 -10.31
N ILE A 128 -4.53 -6.37 -9.67
CA ILE A 128 -4.05 -6.78 -8.34
C ILE A 128 -5.10 -6.33 -7.33
N ILE A 129 -6.09 -7.19 -7.06
CA ILE A 129 -7.00 -6.96 -5.94
C ILE A 129 -6.31 -7.40 -4.66
N LEU A 130 -5.58 -6.49 -4.02
CA LEU A 130 -5.10 -6.73 -2.67
C LEU A 130 -6.24 -6.46 -1.67
N PHE A 131 -6.99 -7.50 -1.32
CA PHE A 131 -7.95 -7.43 -0.21
C PHE A 131 -7.20 -7.31 1.12
N ALA A 132 -6.92 -6.09 1.56
CA ALA A 132 -6.46 -5.82 2.92
C ALA A 132 -7.65 -5.55 3.84
N TYR A 133 -8.42 -6.58 4.21
CA TYR A 133 -9.45 -6.41 5.24
C TYR A 133 -9.69 -7.66 6.09
N LEU A 134 -9.20 -7.65 7.32
CA LEU A 134 -9.88 -8.23 8.47
C LEU A 134 -9.58 -7.40 9.73
N PRO A 135 -10.57 -6.71 10.31
CA PRO A 135 -10.51 -6.25 11.69
C PRO A 135 -10.74 -7.49 12.56
N GLN A 136 -9.67 -8.11 13.06
CA GLN A 136 -9.80 -8.92 14.27
C GLN A 136 -10.30 -7.97 15.36
N LYS A 137 -11.58 -8.11 15.75
CA LYS A 137 -12.11 -7.50 16.97
C LYS A 137 -11.13 -7.88 18.07
N SER A 138 -10.40 -6.89 18.59
CA SER A 138 -9.62 -7.07 19.80
C SER A 138 -10.57 -7.58 20.87
N LEU A 139 -10.41 -8.84 21.26
CA LEU A 139 -11.10 -9.41 22.41
C LEU A 139 -10.87 -8.47 23.60
N PRO A 140 -11.92 -8.06 24.34
CA PRO A 140 -11.73 -7.16 25.46
C PRO A 140 -10.78 -7.82 26.45
N ARG A 141 -9.69 -7.13 26.81
CA ARG A 141 -8.91 -7.43 28.00
C ARG A 141 -9.79 -7.17 29.22
N LYS A 142 -10.71 -8.09 29.52
CA LYS A 142 -11.27 -8.23 30.85
C LYS A 142 -10.46 -9.31 31.56
N LEU A 143 -9.66 -8.82 32.50
CA LEU A 143 -9.23 -9.50 33.72
C LEU A 143 -8.40 -10.77 33.49
N ALA A 144 -7.08 -10.58 33.30
CA ALA A 144 -6.14 -11.48 33.96
C ALA A 144 -5.95 -10.94 35.39
N LEU A 145 -6.08 -11.85 36.35
CA LEU A 145 -6.07 -11.68 37.81
C LEU A 145 -4.92 -10.81 38.33
#